data_AF-A0A7J5XZE1-F1
#
_entry.id   AF-A0A7J5XZE1-F1
#
_cell.length_a   1.000
_cell.length_b   1.000
_cell.length_c   1.000
_cell.angle_alpha   90.00
_cell.angle_beta   90.00
_cell.angle_gamma   90.00
#
_symmetry.space_group_name_H-M   'P 1'
#
loop_
_entity.id
_entity.type
_entity.pdbx_description
1 polymer ?
#
loop_
_entity_poly.entity_id
_entity_poly.type
_entity_poly.pdbx_seq_one_letter_code
_entity_poly.pdbx_strand_id
1 'polypeptide(L)'
;MKLILNADSDEDQVSEELRADVEKTDGETSQRLEEVSEVIKANLWSRHGERKVMFAVGEAEKVYEEAEATQIDLVSYESYEKQLNNLEILIKELKEVHSTWRGWAPATAKTDVEEIVRQLETRKNALKRQKEAEFNKARGAAELARTAAEDERAQFALVQLRQDQAQRSKLAEAQIAAEEAREDRKESFGALLFVNLVKPERFSSLARLCGVVAWVRRAAEKWLTRRGRAAGQAKSEARVLDKRKGKPLPLRGDLASGSLKIPKQRTKKKEPPQTPPPEQGYLGWWPPWVIRPGGQVGGVL
;
A
#
# COMPACT_ATOMS: atom_id res chain seq x y z
N MET A 1 11.56 66.53 -96.60
CA MET A 1 11.12 66.92 -95.24
C MET A 1 10.80 65.64 -94.47
N LYS A 2 11.67 65.23 -93.54
CA LYS A 2 11.47 64.07 -92.66
C LYS A 2 11.48 64.64 -91.23
N LEU A 3 10.29 64.76 -90.64
CA LEU A 3 10.07 65.21 -89.28
C LEU A 3 8.91 64.39 -88.71
N ILE A 4 9.21 63.15 -88.33
CA ILE A 4 8.41 62.30 -87.43
C ILE A 4 9.46 61.38 -86.78
N LEU A 5 9.25 60.97 -85.52
CA LEU A 5 10.11 60.19 -84.61
C LEU A 5 10.77 61.09 -83.55
N ASN A 6 10.02 61.38 -82.47
CA ASN A 6 10.54 61.79 -81.16
C ASN A 6 9.46 61.68 -80.05
N ALA A 7 8.19 61.43 -80.40
CA ALA A 7 7.11 61.30 -79.42
C ALA A 7 7.15 59.97 -78.62
N ASP A 8 7.67 58.88 -79.21
CA ASP A 8 7.64 57.56 -78.57
C ASP A 8 8.68 57.44 -77.42
N SER A 9 9.74 58.24 -77.43
CA SER A 9 10.82 58.15 -76.42
C SER A 9 10.42 58.70 -75.05
N ASP A 10 9.51 59.66 -75.00
CA ASP A 10 9.10 60.32 -73.75
C ASP A 10 8.02 59.49 -73.03
N GLU A 11 7.15 58.78 -73.77
CA GLU A 11 6.16 57.87 -73.19
C GLU A 11 6.81 56.67 -72.49
N ASP A 12 7.87 56.11 -73.08
CA ASP A 12 8.61 54.99 -72.49
C ASP A 12 9.33 55.39 -71.19
N GLN A 13 9.88 56.60 -71.12
CA GLN A 13 10.54 57.13 -69.91
C GLN A 13 9.55 57.34 -68.76
N VAL A 14 8.37 57.91 -69.03
CA VAL A 14 7.32 58.11 -68.02
C VAL A 14 6.81 56.76 -67.48
N SER A 15 6.73 55.74 -68.34
CA SER A 15 6.34 54.38 -67.96
C SER A 15 7.37 53.70 -67.05
N GLU A 16 8.66 53.91 -67.30
CA GLU A 16 9.74 53.37 -66.48
C GLU A 16 9.85 54.07 -65.12
N GLU A 17 9.74 55.40 -65.09
CA GLU A 17 9.72 56.20 -63.86
C GLU A 17 8.53 55.80 -62.96
N LEU A 18 7.34 55.65 -63.53
CA LEU A 18 6.15 55.21 -62.80
C LEU A 18 6.33 53.80 -62.20
N ARG A 19 7.00 52.88 -62.90
CA ARG A 19 7.29 51.54 -62.38
C ARG A 19 8.25 51.59 -61.20
N ALA A 20 9.30 52.39 -61.29
CA ALA A 20 10.27 52.55 -60.20
C ALA A 20 9.61 53.14 -58.94
N ASP A 21 8.73 54.13 -59.10
CA ASP A 21 7.97 54.72 -57.99
C ASP A 21 6.99 53.71 -57.36
N VAL A 22 6.32 52.89 -58.17
CA VAL A 22 5.45 51.81 -57.67
C VAL A 22 6.26 50.77 -56.89
N GLU A 23 7.40 50.33 -57.41
CA GLU A 23 8.25 49.35 -56.71
C GLU A 23 8.82 49.91 -55.41
N LYS A 24 9.24 51.18 -55.42
CA LYS A 24 9.70 51.88 -54.21
C LYS A 24 8.60 52.00 -53.17
N THR A 25 7.40 52.43 -53.57
CA THR A 25 6.27 52.56 -52.64
C THR A 25 5.80 51.21 -52.12
N ASP A 26 5.84 50.13 -52.92
CA ASP A 26 5.56 48.77 -52.48
C ASP A 26 6.58 48.28 -51.44
N GLY A 27 7.87 48.56 -51.67
CA GLY A 27 8.94 48.27 -50.71
C GLY A 27 8.77 49.02 -49.39
N GLU A 28 8.52 50.34 -49.45
CA GLU A 28 8.30 51.18 -48.26
C GLU A 28 7.04 50.77 -47.48
N THR A 29 5.95 50.41 -48.18
CA THR A 29 4.72 49.96 -47.52
C THR A 29 4.88 48.59 -46.87
N SER A 30 5.57 47.66 -47.52
CA SER A 30 5.91 46.35 -46.94
C SER A 30 6.80 46.48 -45.72
N GLN A 31 7.82 47.35 -45.77
CA GLN A 31 8.68 47.62 -44.61
C GLN A 31 7.88 48.21 -43.45
N ARG A 32 7.04 49.22 -43.70
CA ARG A 32 6.19 49.83 -42.65
C ARG A 32 5.21 48.83 -42.04
N LEU A 33 4.67 47.92 -42.85
CA LEU A 33 3.78 46.87 -42.37
C LEU A 33 4.51 45.90 -41.44
N GLU A 34 5.75 45.53 -41.76
CA GLU A 34 6.58 44.70 -40.88
C GLU A 34 6.91 45.42 -39.56
N GLU A 35 7.28 46.70 -39.62
CA GLU A 35 7.55 47.51 -38.42
C GLU A 35 6.32 47.59 -37.50
N VAL A 36 5.14 47.86 -38.06
CA VAL A 36 3.88 47.90 -37.30
C VAL A 36 3.53 46.52 -36.74
N SER A 37 3.73 45.45 -37.52
CA SER A 37 3.51 44.07 -37.10
C SER A 37 4.38 43.72 -35.88
N GLU A 38 5.67 44.08 -35.89
CA GLU A 38 6.58 43.84 -34.78
C GLU A 38 6.20 44.65 -33.53
N VAL A 39 5.77 45.91 -33.68
CA VAL A 39 5.27 46.72 -32.56
C VAL A 39 4.01 46.10 -31.95
N ILE A 40 3.07 45.62 -32.78
CA ILE A 40 1.85 44.96 -32.30
C ILE A 40 2.19 43.67 -31.56
N LYS A 41 3.06 42.82 -32.12
CA LYS A 41 3.50 41.57 -31.47
C LYS A 41 4.16 41.84 -30.13
N ALA A 42 5.10 42.79 -30.08
CA ALA A 42 5.78 43.17 -28.83
C ALA A 42 4.78 43.69 -27.78
N ASN A 43 3.80 44.50 -28.20
CA ASN A 43 2.78 45.04 -27.29
C ASN A 43 1.85 43.94 -26.74
N LEU A 44 1.36 43.06 -27.61
CA LEU A 44 0.49 41.94 -27.21
C LEU A 44 1.23 40.93 -26.32
N TRP A 45 2.49 40.65 -26.63
CA TRP A 45 3.34 39.82 -25.79
C TRP A 45 3.51 40.44 -24.39
N SER A 46 3.99 41.69 -24.29
CA SER A 46 4.23 42.33 -23.00
C SER A 46 2.96 42.48 -22.15
N ARG A 47 1.81 42.76 -22.77
CA ARG A 47 0.54 42.94 -22.03
C ARG A 47 -0.13 41.63 -21.61
N HIS A 48 -0.05 40.60 -22.44
CA HIS A 48 -0.85 39.40 -22.28
C HIS A 48 -0.03 38.11 -22.30
N GLY A 49 0.83 37.94 -23.31
CA GLY A 49 1.61 36.72 -23.50
C GLY A 49 2.57 36.45 -22.35
N GLU A 50 3.40 37.42 -22.02
CA GLU A 50 4.40 37.34 -20.95
C GLU A 50 3.74 36.98 -19.62
N ARG A 51 2.70 37.72 -19.22
CA ARG A 51 1.98 37.46 -17.97
C ARG A 51 1.39 36.05 -17.90
N LYS A 52 0.77 35.57 -18.99
CA LYS A 52 0.16 34.23 -19.03
C LYS A 52 1.22 33.13 -18.95
N VAL A 53 2.32 33.29 -19.68
CA VAL A 53 3.42 32.32 -19.66
C VAL A 53 4.09 32.31 -18.29
N MET A 54 4.45 33.47 -17.74
CA MET A 54 5.08 33.57 -16.42
C MET A 54 4.17 33.10 -15.29
N PHE A 55 2.85 33.29 -15.41
CA PHE A 55 1.88 32.73 -14.47
C PHE A 55 1.90 31.19 -14.50
N ALA A 56 1.84 30.58 -15.69
CA ALA A 56 1.90 29.13 -15.83
C ALA A 56 3.25 28.55 -15.34
N VAL A 57 4.37 29.26 -15.59
CA VAL A 57 5.68 28.94 -15.01
C VAL A 57 5.61 28.95 -13.49
N GLY A 58 5.10 30.03 -12.90
CA GLY A 58 5.01 30.18 -11.44
C GLY A 58 4.12 29.12 -10.77
N GLU A 59 3.01 28.72 -11.40
CA GLU A 59 2.19 27.61 -10.90
C GLU A 59 2.93 26.27 -10.95
N ALA A 60 3.64 25.99 -12.05
CA ALA A 60 4.45 24.79 -12.18
C ALA A 60 5.60 24.77 -11.15
N GLU A 61 6.29 25.89 -10.95
CA GLU A 61 7.36 26.03 -9.96
C GLU A 61 6.83 25.84 -8.53
N LYS A 62 5.69 26.44 -8.20
CA LYS A 62 5.06 26.26 -6.88
C LYS A 62 4.75 24.79 -6.60
N VAL A 63 4.16 24.07 -7.55
CA VAL A 63 3.86 22.63 -7.36
C VAL A 63 5.13 21.80 -7.28
N TYR A 64 6.19 22.19 -8.01
CA TYR A 64 7.50 21.56 -7.88
C TYR A 64 8.08 21.73 -6.47
N GLU A 65 8.07 22.95 -5.91
CA GLU A 65 8.54 23.23 -4.56
C GLU A 65 7.72 22.47 -3.50
N GLU A 66 6.40 22.41 -3.65
CA GLU A 66 5.52 21.63 -2.79
C GLU A 66 5.86 20.12 -2.86
N ALA A 67 6.12 19.59 -4.07
CA ALA A 67 6.50 18.19 -4.26
C ALA A 67 7.90 17.88 -3.71
N GLU A 68 8.82 18.83 -3.78
CA GLU A 68 10.16 18.71 -3.21
C GLU A 68 10.12 18.68 -1.68
N ALA A 69 9.32 19.57 -1.08
CA ALA A 69 9.14 19.68 0.36
C ALA A 69 8.42 18.47 1.00
N THR A 70 7.62 17.72 0.21
CA THR A 70 6.95 16.51 0.70
C THR A 70 7.97 15.45 1.13
N GLN A 71 7.95 15.11 2.42
CA GLN A 71 8.72 14.00 2.97
C GLN A 71 8.08 12.68 2.56
N ILE A 72 8.91 11.75 2.09
CA ILE A 72 8.45 10.41 1.70
C ILE A 72 8.53 9.46 2.87
N ASP A 73 7.36 8.97 3.23
CA ASP A 73 7.13 7.83 4.09
C ASP A 73 6.26 6.82 3.32
N LEU A 74 6.12 5.60 3.86
CA LEU A 74 5.33 4.52 3.26
C LEU A 74 3.86 4.92 3.02
N VAL A 75 3.34 5.86 3.82
CA VAL A 75 1.95 6.34 3.72
C VAL A 75 1.84 7.60 2.84
N SER A 76 2.86 8.46 2.79
CA SER A 76 2.81 9.74 2.07
C SER A 76 3.14 9.64 0.58
N TYR A 77 3.66 8.49 0.13
CA TYR A 77 4.07 8.28 -1.27
C TYR A 77 2.93 8.52 -2.28
N GLU A 78 1.69 8.13 -1.97
CA GLU A 78 0.53 8.39 -2.84
C GLU A 78 0.24 9.90 -3.00
N SER A 79 0.53 10.70 -1.98
CA SER A 79 0.34 12.15 -2.03
C SER A 79 1.40 12.80 -2.94
N TYR A 80 2.64 12.30 -2.86
CA TYR A 80 3.71 12.70 -3.75
C TYR A 80 3.41 12.33 -5.21
N GLU A 81 2.91 11.12 -5.50
CA GLU A 81 2.54 10.73 -6.87
C GLU A 81 1.45 11.64 -7.46
N LYS A 82 0.47 12.05 -6.64
CA LYS A 82 -0.55 13.03 -7.05
C LYS A 82 0.06 14.39 -7.39
N GLN A 83 0.98 14.89 -6.57
CA GLN A 83 1.69 16.16 -6.84
C GLN A 83 2.53 16.07 -8.12
N LEU A 84 3.24 14.95 -8.32
CA LEU A 84 4.04 14.74 -9.53
C LEU A 84 3.15 14.72 -10.79
N ASN A 85 1.99 14.06 -10.73
CA ASN A 85 1.03 14.05 -11.82
C ASN A 85 0.45 15.46 -12.09
N ASN A 86 0.18 16.23 -11.04
CA ASN A 86 -0.25 17.62 -11.18
C ASN A 86 0.83 18.47 -11.88
N LEU A 87 2.09 18.33 -11.47
CA LEU A 87 3.22 18.99 -12.12
C LEU A 87 3.36 18.61 -13.60
N GLU A 88 3.12 17.34 -13.96
CA GLU A 88 3.11 16.91 -15.36
C GLU A 88 2.00 17.56 -16.19
N ILE A 89 0.82 17.77 -15.59
CA ILE A 89 -0.29 18.48 -16.23
C ILE A 89 0.09 19.95 -16.43
N LEU A 90 0.60 20.63 -15.39
CA LEU A 90 1.01 22.04 -15.48
C LEU A 90 2.12 22.27 -16.50
N ILE A 91 3.11 21.37 -16.61
CA ILE A 91 4.15 21.47 -17.63
C ILE A 91 3.55 21.32 -19.05
N LYS A 92 2.53 20.49 -19.23
CA LYS A 92 1.83 20.38 -20.53
C LYS A 92 1.05 21.65 -20.84
N GLU A 93 0.31 22.18 -19.88
CA GLU A 93 -0.43 23.44 -20.03
C GLU A 93 0.52 24.61 -20.35
N LEU A 94 1.66 24.69 -19.65
CA LEU A 94 2.71 25.67 -19.93
C LEU A 94 3.22 25.56 -21.38
N LYS A 95 3.45 24.34 -21.88
CA LYS A 95 3.87 24.12 -23.28
C LYS A 95 2.80 24.56 -24.28
N GLU A 96 1.53 24.31 -23.99
CA GLU A 96 0.40 24.73 -24.84
C GLU A 96 0.24 26.25 -24.87
N VAL A 97 0.32 26.90 -23.71
CA VAL A 97 0.32 28.36 -23.59
C VAL A 97 1.52 28.94 -24.34
N HIS A 98 2.72 28.41 -24.11
CA HIS A 98 3.92 28.87 -24.81
C HIS A 98 3.78 28.70 -26.33
N SER A 99 3.28 27.56 -26.82
CA SER A 99 3.07 27.30 -28.26
C SER A 99 2.12 28.34 -28.89
N THR A 100 1.04 28.66 -28.18
CA THR A 100 0.05 29.67 -28.62
C THR A 100 0.67 31.06 -28.74
N TRP A 101 1.53 31.43 -27.79
CA TRP A 101 2.17 32.75 -27.77
C TRP A 101 3.52 32.80 -28.49
N ARG A 102 4.05 31.67 -28.97
CA ARG A 102 5.36 31.57 -29.61
C ARG A 102 5.47 32.51 -30.81
N GLY A 103 4.44 32.65 -31.65
CA GLY A 103 4.48 33.55 -32.80
C GLY A 103 4.58 35.04 -32.44
N TRP A 104 4.15 35.40 -31.23
CA TRP A 104 4.03 36.79 -30.76
C TRP A 104 5.22 37.21 -29.89
N ALA A 105 5.95 36.24 -29.33
CA ALA A 105 7.08 36.51 -28.45
C ALA A 105 8.32 37.02 -29.22
N PRO A 106 9.05 38.00 -28.66
CA PRO A 106 10.36 38.37 -29.18
C PRO A 106 11.35 37.20 -29.09
N ALA A 107 12.40 37.22 -29.90
CA ALA A 107 13.36 36.11 -30.02
C ALA A 107 13.99 35.71 -28.68
N THR A 108 14.32 36.69 -27.82
CA THR A 108 14.89 36.46 -26.49
C THR A 108 13.92 35.72 -25.56
N ALA A 109 12.66 36.16 -25.51
CA ALA A 109 11.66 35.53 -24.65
C ALA A 109 11.34 34.09 -25.07
N LYS A 110 11.39 33.78 -26.36
CA LYS A 110 11.22 32.40 -26.86
C LYS A 110 12.28 31.48 -26.28
N THR A 111 13.56 31.87 -26.37
CA THR A 111 14.66 31.04 -25.87
C THR A 111 14.61 30.88 -24.36
N ASP A 112 14.23 31.94 -23.64
CA ASP A 112 14.16 31.91 -22.18
C ASP A 112 13.06 30.97 -21.69
N VAL A 113 11.87 31.03 -22.28
CA VAL A 113 10.75 30.15 -21.91
C VAL A 113 11.02 28.70 -22.30
N GLU A 114 11.61 28.45 -23.48
CA GLU A 114 12.01 27.10 -23.90
C GLU A 114 13.04 26.49 -22.93
N GLU A 115 13.99 27.31 -22.46
CA GLU A 115 14.97 26.90 -21.45
C GLU A 115 14.32 26.62 -20.10
N ILE A 116 13.40 27.47 -19.63
CA ILE A 116 12.66 27.24 -18.37
C ILE A 116 11.87 25.93 -18.43
N VAL A 117 11.14 25.68 -19.52
CA VAL A 117 10.39 24.42 -19.72
C VAL A 117 11.35 23.22 -19.67
N ARG A 118 12.48 23.31 -20.36
CA ARG A 118 13.51 22.25 -20.36
C ARG A 118 14.08 22.01 -18.96
N GLN A 119 14.33 23.07 -18.20
CA GLN A 119 14.81 22.98 -16.82
C GLN A 119 13.77 22.33 -15.91
N LEU A 120 12.50 22.75 -15.98
CA LEU A 120 11.41 22.16 -15.19
C LEU A 120 11.25 20.66 -15.47
N GLU A 121 11.32 20.23 -16.74
CA GLU A 121 11.27 18.81 -17.07
C GLU A 121 12.45 18.03 -16.50
N THR A 122 13.65 18.60 -16.59
CA THR A 122 14.88 17.98 -16.05
C THR A 122 14.79 17.84 -14.54
N ARG A 123 14.38 18.91 -13.85
CA ARG A 123 14.20 18.94 -12.39
C ARG A 123 13.09 17.99 -11.95
N LYS A 124 11.95 17.94 -12.65
CA LYS A 124 10.86 16.97 -12.40
C LYS A 124 11.38 15.53 -12.48
N ASN A 125 12.12 15.19 -13.54
CA ASN A 125 12.64 13.84 -13.72
C ASN A 125 13.69 13.49 -12.65
N ALA A 126 14.52 14.45 -12.23
CA ALA A 126 15.46 14.27 -11.14
C ALA A 126 14.72 14.04 -9.81
N LEU A 127 13.71 14.86 -9.50
CA LEU A 127 12.87 14.72 -8.32
C LEU A 127 12.20 13.34 -8.28
N LYS A 128 11.61 12.91 -9.41
CA LYS A 128 11.04 11.57 -9.57
C LYS A 128 12.02 10.47 -9.14
N ARG A 129 13.23 10.49 -9.70
CA ARG A 129 14.26 9.48 -9.39
C ARG A 129 14.70 9.52 -7.93
N GLN A 130 14.92 10.71 -7.38
CA GLN A 130 15.33 10.88 -5.99
C GLN A 130 14.27 10.30 -5.04
N LYS A 131 13.01 10.69 -5.25
CA LYS A 131 11.88 10.34 -4.41
C LYS A 131 11.52 8.85 -4.51
N GLU A 132 11.61 8.25 -5.70
CA GLU A 132 11.51 6.79 -5.88
C GLU A 132 12.63 6.04 -5.13
N ALA A 133 13.86 6.55 -5.15
CA ALA A 133 14.97 5.94 -4.42
C ALA A 133 14.78 6.02 -2.90
N GLU A 134 14.31 7.16 -2.38
CA GLU A 134 13.96 7.34 -0.97
C GLU A 134 12.86 6.36 -0.54
N PHE A 135 11.80 6.23 -1.33
CA PHE A 135 10.71 5.29 -1.06
C PHE A 135 11.19 3.84 -1.04
N ASN A 136 11.98 3.42 -2.03
CA ASN A 136 12.51 2.06 -2.08
C ASN A 136 13.42 1.75 -0.89
N LYS A 137 14.19 2.74 -0.41
CA LYS A 137 15.00 2.62 0.80
C LYS A 137 14.13 2.47 2.05
N ALA A 138 13.10 3.31 2.20
CA ALA A 138 12.17 3.23 3.33
C ALA A 138 11.44 1.88 3.36
N ARG A 139 10.98 1.40 2.20
CA ARG A 139 10.37 0.09 2.04
C ARG A 139 11.31 -1.05 2.40
N GLY A 140 12.56 -1.01 1.91
CA GLY A 140 13.57 -2.00 2.25
C GLY A 140 13.86 -2.06 3.75
N ALA A 141 13.97 -0.90 4.41
CA ALA A 141 14.16 -0.81 5.85
C ALA A 141 12.97 -1.38 6.63
N ALA A 142 11.74 -1.11 6.18
CA ALA A 142 10.54 -1.65 6.80
C ALA A 142 10.42 -3.17 6.66
N GLU A 143 10.81 -3.75 5.51
CA GLU A 143 10.85 -5.20 5.33
C GLU A 143 11.93 -5.85 6.21
N LEU A 144 13.13 -5.26 6.31
CA LEU A 144 14.17 -5.74 7.23
C LEU A 144 13.72 -5.68 8.71
N ALA A 145 13.00 -4.62 9.08
CA ALA A 145 12.43 -4.49 10.43
C ALA A 145 11.35 -5.56 10.68
N ARG A 146 10.56 -5.91 9.65
CA ARG A 146 9.58 -7.01 9.75
C ARG A 146 10.27 -8.35 9.96
N THR A 147 11.29 -8.67 9.17
CA THR A 147 12.02 -9.94 9.33
C THR A 147 12.71 -10.01 10.69
N ALA A 148 13.31 -8.92 11.16
CA ALA A 148 13.91 -8.87 12.50
C ALA A 148 12.87 -9.08 13.61
N ALA A 149 11.69 -8.45 13.49
CA ALA A 149 10.60 -8.64 14.46
C ALA A 149 10.03 -10.06 14.42
N GLU A 150 9.98 -10.71 13.25
CA GLU A 150 9.60 -12.12 13.11
C GLU A 150 10.64 -13.05 13.75
N ASP A 151 11.93 -12.78 13.56
CA ASP A 151 13.02 -13.52 14.20
C ASP A 151 12.98 -13.38 15.73
N GLU A 152 12.76 -12.17 16.25
CA GLU A 152 12.59 -11.93 17.69
C GLU A 152 11.37 -12.67 18.25
N ARG A 153 10.24 -12.64 17.53
CA ARG A 153 9.03 -13.41 17.91
C ARG A 153 9.30 -14.91 17.89
N ALA A 154 10.02 -15.41 16.90
CA ALA A 154 10.39 -16.83 16.82
C ALA A 154 11.33 -17.23 17.96
N GLN A 155 12.32 -16.40 18.29
CA GLN A 155 13.21 -16.62 19.43
C GLN A 155 12.43 -16.64 20.75
N PHE A 156 11.52 -15.69 20.95
CA PHE A 156 10.67 -15.64 22.14
C PHE A 156 9.76 -16.88 22.24
N ALA A 157 9.16 -17.31 21.13
CA ALA A 157 8.36 -18.53 21.07
C ALA A 157 9.16 -19.79 21.44
N LEU A 158 10.42 -19.89 20.98
CA LEU A 158 11.32 -20.99 21.35
C LEU A 158 11.66 -20.98 22.86
N VAL A 159 11.88 -19.81 23.44
CA VAL A 159 12.13 -19.67 24.88
C VAL A 159 10.92 -20.12 25.69
N GLN A 160 9.71 -19.70 25.29
CA GLN A 160 8.47 -20.14 25.94
C GLN A 160 8.28 -21.66 25.83
N LEU A 161 8.51 -22.24 24.65
CA LEU A 161 8.39 -23.69 24.46
C LEU A 161 9.34 -24.48 25.40
N ARG A 162 10.57 -24.00 25.58
CA ARG A 162 11.52 -24.62 26.53
C ARG A 162 11.03 -24.51 27.98
N GLN A 163 10.46 -23.38 28.37
CA GLN A 163 9.89 -23.20 29.71
C GLN A 163 8.72 -24.15 29.94
N ASP A 164 7.82 -24.30 28.97
CA ASP A 164 6.69 -25.23 29.04
C ASP A 164 7.17 -26.68 29.15
N GLN A 165 8.20 -27.08 28.39
CA GLN A 165 8.81 -28.40 28.50
C GLN A 165 9.46 -28.63 29.87
N ALA A 166 10.12 -27.62 30.43
CA ALA A 166 10.69 -27.67 31.77
C ALA A 166 9.62 -27.77 32.87
N GLN A 167 8.48 -27.09 32.72
CA GLN A 167 7.35 -27.23 33.64
C GLN A 167 6.70 -28.60 33.54
N ARG A 168 6.52 -29.13 32.32
CA ARG A 168 5.97 -30.47 32.10
C ARG A 168 6.85 -31.57 32.67
N SER A 169 8.17 -31.48 32.50
CA SER A 169 9.12 -32.42 33.12
C SER A 169 9.05 -32.37 34.64
N LYS A 170 9.05 -31.17 35.25
CA LYS A 170 8.86 -31.03 36.71
C LYS A 170 7.54 -31.63 37.21
N LEU A 171 6.45 -31.43 36.47
CA LEU A 171 5.15 -32.03 36.81
C LEU A 171 5.17 -33.55 36.68
N ALA A 172 5.82 -34.09 35.65
CA ALA A 172 5.96 -35.54 35.46
C ALA A 172 6.82 -36.18 36.57
N GLU A 173 7.95 -35.56 36.93
CA GLU A 173 8.79 -35.99 38.05
C GLU A 173 8.01 -35.96 39.38
N ALA A 174 7.23 -34.91 39.63
CA ALA A 174 6.39 -34.82 40.82
C ALA A 174 5.28 -35.90 40.84
N GLN A 175 4.73 -36.26 39.68
CA GLN A 175 3.76 -37.35 39.56
C GLN A 175 4.39 -38.71 39.88
N ILE A 176 5.58 -38.99 39.33
CA ILE A 176 6.34 -40.22 39.61
C ILE A 176 6.66 -40.32 41.10
N ALA A 177 7.23 -39.25 41.69
CA ALA A 177 7.54 -39.22 43.13
C ALA A 177 6.30 -39.39 44.02
N ALA A 178 5.15 -38.83 43.60
CA ALA A 178 3.89 -39.02 44.32
C ALA A 178 3.35 -40.46 44.21
N GLU A 179 3.60 -41.15 43.10
CA GLU A 179 3.24 -42.55 42.90
C GLU A 179 4.13 -43.49 43.72
N GLU A 180 5.45 -43.27 43.71
CA GLU A 180 6.41 -43.98 44.59
C GLU A 180 6.01 -43.80 46.06
N ALA A 181 5.74 -42.56 46.50
CA ALA A 181 5.29 -42.30 47.87
C ALA A 181 3.90 -42.88 48.21
N ARG A 182 3.11 -43.30 47.20
CA ARG A 182 1.87 -44.08 47.40
C ARG A 182 2.15 -45.57 47.51
N GLU A 183 3.14 -46.09 46.80
CA GLU A 183 3.56 -47.49 46.91
C GLU A 183 4.19 -47.77 48.28
N ASP A 184 5.11 -46.91 48.74
CA ASP A 184 5.71 -47.01 50.09
C ASP A 184 4.65 -46.97 51.20
N ARG A 185 3.60 -46.16 51.01
CA ARG A 185 2.44 -46.11 51.92
C ARG A 185 1.60 -47.38 51.86
N LYS A 186 1.45 -48.04 50.72
CA LYS A 186 0.69 -49.29 50.61
C LYS A 186 1.43 -50.45 51.28
N GLU A 187 2.75 -50.52 51.16
CA GLU A 187 3.57 -51.56 51.79
C GLU A 187 3.55 -51.44 53.32
N SER A 188 3.65 -50.21 53.85
CA SER A 188 3.55 -49.95 55.29
C SER A 188 2.13 -50.13 55.85
N PHE A 189 1.07 -49.75 55.12
CA PHE A 189 -0.31 -50.02 55.55
C PHE A 189 -0.65 -51.52 55.55
N GLY A 190 -0.16 -52.29 54.58
CA GLY A 190 -0.32 -53.73 54.55
C GLY A 190 0.29 -54.40 55.77
N ALA A 191 1.55 -54.11 56.07
CA ALA A 191 2.25 -54.69 57.22
C ALA A 191 1.63 -54.27 58.57
N LEU A 192 1.25 -53.00 58.75
CA LEU A 192 0.69 -52.50 60.01
C LEU A 192 -0.74 -53.00 60.27
N LEU A 193 -1.56 -53.21 59.23
CA LEU A 193 -2.90 -53.77 59.40
C LEU A 193 -2.86 -55.25 59.81
N PHE A 194 -1.94 -56.04 59.26
CA PHE A 194 -1.79 -57.45 59.64
C PHE A 194 -1.27 -57.62 61.07
N VAL A 195 -0.32 -56.80 61.52
CA VAL A 195 0.24 -56.89 62.88
C VAL A 195 -0.77 -56.41 63.94
N ASN A 196 -1.62 -55.42 63.65
CA ASN A 196 -2.66 -55.00 64.59
C ASN A 196 -3.89 -55.92 64.63
N LEU A 197 -4.16 -56.69 63.57
CA LEU A 197 -5.29 -57.63 63.55
C LEU A 197 -5.07 -58.86 64.45
N VAL A 198 -3.82 -59.21 64.74
CA VAL A 198 -3.43 -60.41 65.52
C VAL A 198 -2.76 -60.01 66.83
N LYS A 199 -3.41 -59.14 67.60
CA LYS A 199 -3.02 -58.93 68.99
C LYS A 199 -3.65 -60.04 69.85
N PRO A 200 -2.87 -60.95 70.45
CA PRO A 200 -3.39 -62.12 71.17
C PRO A 200 -4.30 -61.73 72.34
N GLU A 201 -4.09 -60.56 72.94
CA GLU A 201 -4.86 -60.03 74.08
C GLU A 201 -6.31 -59.66 73.73
N ARG A 202 -6.68 -59.53 72.45
CA ARG A 202 -8.03 -59.10 72.02
C ARG A 202 -9.00 -60.23 71.73
N PHE A 203 -8.56 -61.49 71.77
CA PHE A 203 -9.40 -62.64 71.48
C PHE A 203 -9.74 -63.38 72.77
N SER A 204 -10.88 -63.02 73.39
CA SER A 204 -11.38 -63.67 74.60
C SER A 204 -11.98 -65.07 74.38
N SER A 205 -12.06 -65.56 73.14
CA SER A 205 -12.46 -66.94 72.86
C SER A 205 -11.85 -67.49 71.57
N LEU A 206 -11.48 -68.78 71.61
CA LEU A 206 -10.90 -69.53 70.49
C LEU A 206 -11.83 -69.52 69.26
N ALA A 207 -13.15 -69.54 69.47
CA ALA A 207 -14.13 -69.53 68.39
C ALA A 207 -14.07 -68.26 67.54
N ARG A 208 -13.79 -67.09 68.16
CA ARG A 208 -13.61 -65.82 67.42
C ARG A 208 -12.33 -65.83 66.60
N LEU A 209 -11.25 -66.41 67.12
CA LEU A 209 -9.99 -66.56 66.38
C LEU A 209 -10.20 -67.45 65.14
N CYS A 210 -10.81 -68.63 65.30
CA CYS A 210 -11.13 -69.52 64.20
C CYS A 210 -12.04 -68.86 63.16
N GLY A 211 -13.01 -68.04 63.59
CA GLY A 211 -13.87 -67.27 62.70
C GLY A 211 -13.10 -66.24 61.85
N VAL A 212 -12.16 -65.51 62.46
CA VAL A 212 -11.30 -64.56 61.76
C VAL A 212 -10.38 -65.29 60.78
N VAL A 213 -9.75 -66.41 61.19
CA VAL A 213 -8.89 -67.20 60.30
C VAL A 213 -9.67 -67.76 59.10
N ALA A 214 -10.88 -68.29 59.33
CA ALA A 214 -11.75 -68.78 58.25
C ALA A 214 -12.17 -67.66 57.29
N TRP A 215 -12.44 -66.46 57.81
CA TRP A 215 -12.77 -65.29 56.99
C TRP A 215 -11.56 -64.84 56.15
N VAL A 216 -10.37 -64.75 56.77
CA VAL A 216 -9.11 -64.41 56.07
C VAL A 216 -8.82 -65.42 54.96
N ARG A 217 -8.99 -66.73 55.23
CA ARG A 217 -8.83 -67.78 54.21
C ARG A 217 -9.79 -67.59 53.04
N ARG A 218 -11.09 -67.35 53.29
CA ARG A 218 -12.07 -67.10 52.21
C ARG A 218 -11.75 -65.83 51.43
N ALA A 219 -11.26 -64.78 52.10
CA ALA A 219 -10.86 -63.54 51.44
C ALA A 219 -9.63 -63.77 50.54
N ALA A 220 -8.63 -64.54 51.01
CA ALA A 220 -7.45 -64.91 50.23
C ALA A 220 -7.80 -65.76 49.00
N GLU A 221 -8.68 -66.76 49.15
CA GLU A 221 -9.16 -67.59 48.04
C GLU A 221 -9.92 -66.74 46.99
N LYS A 222 -10.77 -65.80 47.42
CA LYS A 222 -11.45 -64.84 46.52
C LYS A 222 -10.47 -63.89 45.82
N TRP A 223 -9.41 -63.48 46.49
CA TRP A 223 -8.41 -62.59 45.89
C TRP A 223 -7.54 -63.32 44.85
N LEU A 224 -7.11 -64.56 45.15
CA LEU A 224 -6.35 -65.39 44.21
C LEU A 224 -7.15 -65.69 42.93
N THR A 225 -8.43 -65.99 43.06
CA THR A 225 -9.32 -66.21 41.91
C THR A 225 -9.54 -64.95 41.06
N ARG A 226 -9.47 -63.75 41.65
CA ARG A 226 -9.50 -62.48 40.90
C ARG A 226 -8.16 -62.14 40.25
N ARG A 227 -7.04 -62.40 40.92
CA ARG A 227 -5.69 -62.12 40.40
C ARG A 227 -5.36 -62.97 39.17
N GLY A 228 -5.79 -64.23 39.14
CA GLY A 228 -5.66 -65.10 37.96
C GLY A 228 -6.48 -64.65 36.75
N ARG A 229 -7.53 -63.84 36.95
CA ARG A 229 -8.37 -63.31 35.87
C ARG A 229 -7.84 -62.01 35.26
N ALA A 230 -7.09 -61.22 36.02
CA ALA A 230 -6.53 -59.93 35.58
C ALA A 230 -5.25 -60.07 34.71
N ALA A 231 -4.49 -61.16 34.85
CA ALA A 231 -3.29 -61.39 34.03
C ALA A 231 -3.58 -61.84 32.58
N GLY A 232 -4.83 -62.21 32.26
CA GLY A 232 -5.22 -62.74 30.95
C GLY A 232 -5.76 -61.72 29.93
N GLN A 233 -5.91 -60.44 30.29
CA GLN A 233 -6.56 -59.42 29.44
C GLN A 233 -5.67 -58.25 28.99
N ALA A 234 -4.34 -58.32 29.18
CA ALA A 234 -3.41 -57.34 28.60
C ALA A 234 -2.98 -57.69 27.16
N LYS A 235 -3.94 -58.01 26.28
CA LYS A 235 -3.70 -58.33 24.85
C LYS A 235 -4.71 -57.71 23.90
N SER A 236 -5.23 -56.53 24.23
CA SER A 236 -6.07 -55.75 23.30
C SER A 236 -5.70 -54.27 23.29
N GLU A 237 -4.47 -53.96 22.89
CA GLU A 237 -4.15 -52.61 22.38
C GLU A 237 -2.97 -52.68 21.40
N ALA A 238 -3.17 -53.46 20.32
CA ALA A 238 -2.40 -53.34 19.08
C ALA A 238 -3.38 -53.24 17.91
N ARG A 239 -4.16 -52.16 17.87
CA ARG A 239 -4.87 -51.68 16.67
C ARG A 239 -4.92 -50.16 16.64
N VAL A 240 -3.75 -49.53 16.45
CA VAL A 240 -3.65 -48.23 15.77
C VAL A 240 -2.53 -48.32 14.74
N LEU A 241 -2.76 -49.11 13.70
CA LEU A 241 -2.09 -49.03 12.41
C LEU A 241 -3.02 -49.75 11.44
N ASP A 242 -3.88 -48.98 10.78
CA ASP A 242 -3.95 -48.98 9.31
C ASP A 242 -5.13 -48.10 8.83
N LYS A 243 -4.87 -46.80 8.75
CA LYS A 243 -5.62 -45.87 7.88
C LYS A 243 -4.63 -45.00 7.12
N ARG A 244 -3.77 -45.63 6.32
CA ARG A 244 -3.20 -45.00 5.13
C ARG A 244 -3.48 -45.91 3.94
N LYS A 245 -4.73 -45.89 3.48
CA LYS A 245 -5.00 -46.18 2.07
C LYS A 245 -4.26 -45.12 1.26
N GLY A 246 -3.11 -45.53 0.72
CA GLY A 246 -2.46 -44.84 -0.38
C GLY A 246 -3.46 -44.69 -1.52
N LYS A 247 -3.72 -43.45 -1.91
CA LYS A 247 -4.08 -43.17 -3.29
C LYS A 247 -2.78 -43.28 -4.10
N PRO A 248 -2.71 -44.09 -5.16
CA PRO A 248 -1.57 -44.06 -6.05
C PRO A 248 -1.55 -42.72 -6.78
N LEU A 249 -0.38 -42.07 -6.76
CA LEU A 249 -0.01 -41.02 -7.69
C LEU A 249 0.05 -41.61 -9.11
N PRO A 250 -0.66 -41.06 -10.10
CA PRO A 250 -0.29 -41.30 -11.48
C PRO A 250 0.90 -40.40 -11.85
N LEU A 251 2.04 -41.04 -12.08
CA LEU A 251 3.15 -40.46 -12.83
C LEU A 251 2.70 -40.28 -14.29
N ARG A 252 2.70 -39.01 -14.72
CA ARG A 252 3.41 -38.50 -15.90
C ARG A 252 3.35 -39.36 -17.19
N GLY A 253 2.62 -38.87 -18.19
CA GLY A 253 2.78 -39.29 -19.58
C GLY A 253 1.69 -38.78 -20.52
N ASP A 254 2.11 -37.89 -21.44
CA ASP A 254 1.57 -37.69 -22.80
C ASP A 254 0.40 -36.72 -23.07
N LEU A 255 0.80 -35.52 -23.54
CA LEU A 255 0.48 -34.94 -24.85
C LEU A 255 -0.87 -35.33 -25.49
N ALA A 256 -1.87 -34.44 -25.39
CA ALA A 256 -2.79 -34.13 -26.50
C ALA A 256 -3.65 -32.89 -26.18
N SER A 257 -3.46 -31.85 -26.98
CA SER A 257 -4.50 -30.97 -27.57
C SER A 257 -5.87 -30.92 -26.86
N GLY A 258 -6.11 -29.86 -26.09
CA GLY A 258 -7.40 -29.62 -25.44
C GLY A 258 -7.68 -28.14 -25.20
N SER A 259 -8.16 -27.48 -26.25
CA SER A 259 -8.82 -26.16 -26.32
C SER A 259 -9.25 -25.53 -24.97
N LEU A 260 -8.63 -24.39 -24.63
CA LEU A 260 -9.03 -23.51 -23.53
C LEU A 260 -10.47 -23.02 -23.73
N LYS A 261 -11.42 -23.57 -22.99
CA LYS A 261 -12.72 -22.91 -22.75
C LYS A 261 -12.56 -21.93 -21.60
N ILE A 262 -12.38 -20.68 -21.98
CA ILE A 262 -12.47 -19.50 -21.10
C ILE A 262 -13.86 -19.50 -20.43
N PRO A 263 -13.96 -19.42 -19.09
CA PRO A 263 -15.25 -19.19 -18.44
C PRO A 263 -15.76 -17.80 -18.80
N LYS A 264 -16.90 -17.75 -19.51
CA LYS A 264 -17.64 -16.53 -19.82
C LYS A 264 -17.87 -15.74 -18.54
N GLN A 265 -17.23 -14.59 -18.45
CA GLN A 265 -17.57 -13.59 -17.45
C GLN A 265 -19.04 -13.19 -17.66
N ARG A 266 -19.81 -13.33 -16.59
CA ARG A 266 -21.18 -12.88 -16.48
C ARG A 266 -21.17 -11.36 -16.55
N THR A 267 -21.52 -10.81 -17.70
CA THR A 267 -21.74 -9.37 -17.88
C THR A 267 -22.84 -8.93 -16.93
N LYS A 268 -22.46 -8.20 -15.88
CA LYS A 268 -23.41 -7.41 -15.10
C LYS A 268 -24.00 -6.37 -16.04
N LYS A 269 -25.29 -6.52 -16.31
CA LYS A 269 -26.14 -5.57 -17.01
C LYS A 269 -25.99 -4.21 -16.31
N LYS A 270 -25.35 -3.27 -16.98
CA LYS A 270 -25.15 -1.89 -16.55
C LYS A 270 -26.53 -1.23 -16.62
N GLU A 271 -27.13 -0.91 -15.48
CA GLU A 271 -28.29 -0.03 -15.43
C GLU A 271 -27.90 1.36 -15.95
N PRO A 272 -28.80 2.04 -16.69
CA PRO A 272 -28.56 3.39 -17.16
C PRO A 272 -28.51 4.38 -15.98
N PRO A 273 -27.73 5.46 -16.10
CA PRO A 273 -27.63 6.48 -15.06
C PRO A 273 -28.99 7.15 -14.86
N GLN A 274 -29.51 7.07 -13.63
CA GLN A 274 -30.62 7.91 -13.22
C GLN A 274 -30.15 9.37 -13.24
N THR A 275 -30.83 10.18 -14.05
CA THR A 275 -30.77 11.64 -14.03
C THR A 275 -31.11 12.17 -12.64
N PRO A 276 -30.32 13.11 -12.08
CA PRO A 276 -30.69 13.77 -10.84
C PRO A 276 -31.96 14.63 -11.04
N PRO A 277 -32.86 14.70 -10.05
CA PRO A 277 -34.01 15.59 -10.09
C PRO A 277 -33.57 17.06 -10.07
N PRO A 278 -34.35 17.97 -10.68
CA PRO A 278 -34.05 19.40 -10.65
C PRO A 278 -34.10 19.93 -9.21
N GLU A 279 -33.01 20.58 -8.80
CA GLU A 279 -32.90 21.31 -7.54
C GLU A 279 -34.02 22.33 -7.42
N GLN A 280 -34.99 22.02 -6.56
CA GLN A 280 -35.87 23.01 -5.97
C GLN A 280 -35.07 23.76 -4.90
N GLY A 281 -35.07 25.08 -4.99
CA GLY A 281 -34.25 25.97 -4.19
C GLY A 281 -34.39 25.75 -2.69
N TYR A 282 -33.25 25.47 -2.06
CA TYR A 282 -33.09 25.64 -0.62
C TYR A 282 -32.65 27.08 -0.34
N LEU A 283 -33.65 27.91 -0.07
CA LEU A 283 -33.48 29.14 0.68
C LEU A 283 -33.09 28.79 2.13
N GLY A 284 -31.87 29.19 2.49
CA GLY A 284 -31.54 29.81 3.76
C GLY A 284 -31.71 28.99 5.03
N TRP A 285 -30.66 28.24 5.41
CA TRP A 285 -30.38 27.94 6.83
C TRP A 285 -28.91 28.28 7.10
N TRP A 286 -28.67 29.44 7.72
CA TRP A 286 -27.38 29.78 8.31
C TRP A 286 -27.32 29.21 9.75
N PRO A 287 -26.19 28.64 10.18
CA PRO A 287 -26.04 28.13 11.54
C PRO A 287 -25.93 29.27 12.59
N PRO A 288 -26.43 29.07 13.82
CA PRO A 288 -26.66 30.12 14.83
C PRO A 288 -25.41 30.64 15.58
N TRP A 289 -24.19 30.46 15.08
CA TRP A 289 -22.96 30.85 15.80
C TRP A 289 -22.07 31.86 15.05
N VAL A 290 -22.54 32.49 13.98
CA VAL A 290 -21.81 33.61 13.35
C VAL A 290 -22.06 34.89 14.15
N ILE A 291 -21.20 35.13 15.14
CA ILE A 291 -21.08 36.41 15.84
C ILE A 291 -20.53 37.43 14.82
N ARG A 292 -21.35 38.42 14.44
CA ARG A 292 -20.89 39.65 13.79
C ARG A 292 -20.23 40.55 14.84
N PRO A 293 -18.95 40.93 14.72
CA PRO A 293 -18.44 42.09 15.43
C PRO A 293 -18.83 43.35 14.65
N GLY A 294 -19.85 44.04 15.14
CA GLY A 294 -20.17 45.41 14.75
C GLY A 294 -19.49 46.41 15.68
N GLY A 295 -18.88 47.43 15.08
CA GLY A 295 -19.00 48.84 15.48
C GLY A 295 -18.53 49.31 16.86
N GLN A 296 -17.45 50.10 16.84
CA GLN A 296 -17.18 51.21 17.77
C GLN A 296 -16.43 52.26 16.93
N VAL A 297 -16.99 53.40 16.53
CA VAL A 297 -17.44 54.60 17.27
C VAL A 297 -16.32 55.24 18.12
N GLY A 298 -15.69 56.28 17.55
CA GLY A 298 -15.52 57.62 18.17
C GLY A 298 -14.49 57.82 19.30
N GLY A 299 -13.60 58.79 19.07
CA GLY A 299 -12.79 59.51 20.09
C GLY A 299 -11.57 60.14 19.39
N VAL A 300 -11.58 61.42 18.99
CA VAL A 300 -11.31 62.62 19.80
C VAL A 300 -10.09 62.47 20.70
N LEU A 301 -8.94 62.89 20.20
CA LEU A 301 -8.02 63.89 20.79
C LEU A 301 -6.99 64.31 19.73
#